data_AF-A0A2H0NKJ5-F1
#
_entry.id   AF-A0A2H0NKJ5-F1
#
_cell.length_a   1.000
_cell.length_b   1.000
_cell.length_c   1.000
_cell.angle_alpha   90.00
_cell.angle_beta   90.00
_cell.angle_gamma   90.00
#
_symmetry.space_group_name_H-M   'P 1'
#
loop_
_entity.id
_entity.type
_entity.pdbx_description
1 polymer ?
#
loop_
_entity_poly.entity_id
_entity_poly.type
_entity_poly.pdbx_seq_one_letter_code
_entity_poly.pdbx_strand_id
1 'polypeptide(L)'
;MIMKPGKIRFSINYLSVTYFAYVVIVIINIISLIYTNSPSNKSQLLTKKVNHSNPAILGQTSFSQLGILLPLYIYPAGNPNPDWQKIADTQKIQNIPVVAIVNPHSGPGVCSTSNPDSNYKNNMQVLRNAGVTMVGYVATGYGSKLSNNVKNEID
;
A
#
# COMPACT_ATOMS: atom_id res chain seq x y z
N MET A 1 -41.36 -55.35 40.31
CA MET A 1 -40.54 -54.28 40.92
C MET A 1 -39.72 -53.64 39.80
N ILE A 2 -40.07 -52.43 39.37
CA ILE A 2 -39.52 -51.79 38.15
C ILE A 2 -38.26 -50.98 38.54
N MET A 3 -37.10 -51.33 37.97
CA MET A 3 -35.85 -50.58 38.17
C MET A 3 -35.91 -49.23 37.44
N LYS A 4 -35.65 -48.13 38.15
CA LYS A 4 -35.49 -46.80 37.55
C LYS A 4 -34.11 -46.67 36.89
N PRO A 5 -34.00 -46.08 35.68
CA PRO A 5 -32.72 -45.87 35.03
C PRO A 5 -31.93 -44.75 35.72
N GLY A 6 -30.67 -45.02 36.06
CA GLY A 6 -29.73 -44.05 36.62
C GLY A 6 -29.29 -43.04 35.56
N LYS A 7 -29.31 -41.74 35.90
CA LYS A 7 -28.77 -40.68 35.05
C LYS A 7 -27.23 -40.73 35.07
N ILE A 8 -26.61 -41.06 33.94
CA ILE A 8 -25.17 -40.90 33.73
C ILE A 8 -24.89 -39.40 33.58
N ARG A 9 -24.06 -38.82 34.45
CA ARG A 9 -23.56 -37.45 34.31
C ARG A 9 -22.13 -37.51 33.77
N PHE A 10 -21.93 -37.07 32.52
CA PHE A 10 -20.61 -36.88 31.96
C PHE A 10 -20.01 -35.59 32.54
N SER A 11 -18.96 -35.72 33.35
CA SER A 11 -18.15 -34.58 33.78
C SER A 11 -17.08 -34.33 32.72
N ILE A 12 -17.21 -33.24 31.96
CA ILE A 12 -16.20 -32.82 30.98
C ILE A 12 -15.23 -31.87 31.70
N ASN A 13 -13.95 -32.23 31.74
CA ASN A 13 -12.91 -31.42 32.39
C ASN A 13 -12.69 -30.13 31.59
N TYR A 14 -12.82 -28.95 32.22
CA TYR A 14 -12.62 -27.65 31.56
C TYR A 14 -11.25 -27.49 30.87
N LEU A 15 -10.21 -28.17 31.39
CA LEU A 15 -8.87 -28.21 30.80
C LEU A 15 -8.83 -28.91 29.42
N SER A 16 -9.72 -29.87 29.15
CA SER A 16 -9.78 -30.52 27.82
C SER A 16 -10.53 -29.67 26.80
N VAL A 17 -11.50 -28.85 27.24
CA VAL A 17 -12.28 -27.97 26.35
C VAL A 17 -11.44 -26.80 25.86
N THR A 18 -10.68 -26.15 26.75
CA THR A 18 -9.79 -25.04 26.37
C THR A 18 -8.64 -25.51 25.50
N TYR A 19 -8.06 -26.67 25.80
CA TYR A 19 -7.04 -27.28 24.97
C TYR A 19 -7.57 -27.65 23.58
N PHE A 20 -8.76 -28.25 23.50
CA PHE A 20 -9.41 -28.56 22.22
C PHE A 20 -9.68 -27.30 21.39
N ALA A 21 -10.20 -26.23 22.00
CA ALA A 21 -10.43 -24.96 21.33
C ALA A 21 -9.13 -24.34 20.78
N TYR A 22 -8.05 -24.38 21.56
CA TYR A 22 -6.74 -23.89 21.14
C TYR A 22 -6.20 -24.66 19.92
N VAL A 23 -6.27 -26.00 19.95
CA VAL A 23 -5.83 -26.86 18.84
C VAL A 23 -6.62 -26.58 17.56
N VAL A 24 -7.95 -26.40 17.65
CA VAL A 24 -8.80 -26.06 16.49
C VAL A 24 -8.40 -24.73 15.87
N ILE A 25 -8.14 -23.69 16.68
CA ILE A 25 -7.73 -22.36 16.20
C ILE A 25 -6.38 -22.43 15.47
N VAL A 26 -5.41 -23.16 16.03
CA VAL A 26 -4.09 -23.34 15.40
C VAL A 26 -4.23 -24.07 14.05
N ILE A 27 -5.05 -25.12 13.97
CA ILE A 27 -5.30 -25.86 12.73
C ILE A 27 -5.92 -24.96 11.65
N ILE A 28 -6.93 -24.14 12.00
CA ILE A 28 -7.57 -23.20 11.05
C ILE A 28 -6.55 -22.20 10.48
N ASN A 29 -5.66 -21.66 11.33
CA ASN A 29 -4.63 -20.72 10.90
C ASN A 29 -3.60 -21.39 9.98
N ILE A 30 -3.16 -22.61 10.31
CA ILE A 30 -2.23 -23.38 9.47
C ILE A 30 -2.85 -23.70 8.11
N ILE A 31 -4.11 -24.16 8.09
CA ILE A 31 -4.85 -24.42 6.84
C ILE A 31 -4.95 -23.12 6.01
N SER A 32 -5.29 -21.99 6.63
CA SER A 32 -5.39 -20.70 5.93
C SER A 32 -4.04 -20.23 5.35
N LEU A 33 -2.94 -20.47 6.07
CA LEU A 33 -1.58 -20.18 5.59
C LEU A 33 -1.17 -21.11 4.43
N ILE A 34 -1.60 -22.38 4.45
CA ILE A 34 -1.37 -23.33 3.36
C ILE A 34 -2.17 -22.93 2.12
N TYR A 35 -3.45 -22.54 2.27
CA TYR A 35 -4.27 -22.09 1.14
C TYR A 35 -3.74 -20.81 0.48
N THR A 36 -3.25 -19.86 1.27
CA THR A 36 -2.68 -18.60 0.77
C THR A 36 -1.34 -18.81 0.07
N ASN A 37 -0.55 -19.80 0.48
CA ASN A 37 0.76 -20.12 -0.11
C ASN A 37 0.73 -21.29 -1.11
N SER A 38 -0.45 -21.86 -1.41
CA SER A 38 -0.59 -23.00 -2.30
C SER A 38 -0.22 -22.62 -3.75
N PRO A 39 0.78 -23.28 -4.38
CA PRO A 39 1.23 -22.97 -5.73
C PRO A 39 0.14 -23.11 -6.81
N SER A 40 -0.93 -23.86 -6.52
CA SER A 40 -2.09 -24.04 -7.42
C SER A 40 -2.97 -22.79 -7.55
N ASN A 41 -2.91 -21.84 -6.61
CA ASN A 41 -3.60 -20.55 -6.72
C ASN A 41 -2.77 -19.50 -7.49
N LYS A 42 -1.44 -19.68 -7.57
CA LYS A 42 -0.54 -18.81 -8.35
C LYS A 42 -0.56 -19.13 -9.86
N SER A 43 -0.90 -20.37 -10.21
CA SER A 43 -0.86 -20.88 -11.59
C SER A 43 -2.19 -20.77 -12.35
N GLN A 44 -3.31 -20.48 -11.68
CA GLN A 44 -4.60 -20.13 -12.30
C GLN A 44 -4.58 -18.75 -12.99
N LEU A 45 -3.63 -17.87 -12.65
CA LEU A 45 -3.44 -16.57 -13.31
C LEU A 45 -2.51 -16.61 -14.53
N LEU A 46 -1.80 -17.72 -14.78
CA LEU A 46 -0.76 -17.81 -15.82
C LEU A 46 -0.95 -18.93 -16.85
N THR A 47 -2.10 -19.63 -16.86
CA THR A 47 -2.39 -20.64 -17.89
C THR A 47 -3.83 -20.62 -18.39
N LYS A 48 -4.39 -19.44 -18.66
CA LYS A 48 -5.54 -19.35 -19.59
C LYS A 48 -5.03 -19.62 -21.00
N LYS A 49 -4.91 -20.91 -21.35
CA LYS A 49 -4.68 -21.41 -22.71
C LYS A 49 -5.83 -20.90 -23.59
N VAL A 50 -5.52 -19.96 -24.48
CA VAL A 50 -6.50 -19.36 -25.41
C VAL A 50 -6.90 -20.44 -26.42
N ASN A 51 -8.07 -21.05 -26.21
CA ASN A 51 -8.72 -21.87 -27.22
C ASN A 51 -9.62 -20.95 -28.06
N HIS A 52 -9.40 -20.98 -29.37
CA HIS A 52 -10.04 -20.12 -30.36
C HIS A 52 -11.48 -20.55 -30.61
N SER A 53 -12.43 -19.88 -29.96
CA SER A 53 -13.80 -19.70 -30.42
C SER A 53 -14.38 -18.51 -29.64
N ASN A 54 -14.25 -17.31 -30.20
CA ASN A 54 -14.48 -16.03 -29.52
C ASN A 54 -15.80 -15.38 -29.96
N PRO A 55 -16.91 -15.58 -29.22
CA PRO A 55 -17.98 -14.61 -29.14
C PRO A 55 -17.79 -13.76 -27.88
N ALA A 56 -17.73 -12.43 -28.08
CA ALA A 56 -17.59 -11.39 -27.07
C ALA A 56 -16.24 -11.32 -26.34
N ILE A 57 -15.32 -10.53 -26.92
CA ILE A 57 -14.39 -9.72 -26.13
C ILE A 57 -15.24 -8.84 -25.22
N LEU A 58 -15.54 -9.33 -24.01
CA LEU A 58 -15.89 -8.48 -22.89
C LEU A 58 -14.63 -7.65 -22.64
N GLY A 59 -14.56 -6.52 -23.32
CA GLY A 59 -13.53 -5.52 -23.10
C GLY A 59 -13.45 -5.30 -21.60
N GLN A 60 -12.34 -5.70 -21.00
CA GLN A 60 -12.00 -5.29 -19.67
C GLN A 60 -11.79 -3.79 -19.79
N THR A 61 -12.87 -3.03 -19.60
CA THR A 61 -12.80 -1.59 -19.43
C THR A 61 -11.97 -1.40 -18.18
N SER A 62 -10.66 -1.20 -18.35
CA SER A 62 -9.81 -0.68 -17.28
C SER A 62 -10.41 0.67 -16.93
N PHE A 63 -11.20 0.71 -15.87
CA PHE A 63 -11.57 1.99 -15.28
C PHE A 63 -10.26 2.70 -14.96
N SER A 64 -10.06 3.88 -15.55
CA SER A 64 -8.94 4.72 -15.15
C SER A 64 -9.12 4.97 -13.66
N GLN A 65 -8.20 4.42 -12.85
CA GLN A 65 -8.24 4.63 -11.43
C GLN A 65 -8.11 6.13 -11.18
N LEU A 66 -9.09 6.72 -10.49
CA LEU A 66 -8.98 8.10 -10.04
C LEU A 66 -7.85 8.19 -9.01
N GLY A 67 -7.05 9.24 -9.12
CA GLY A 67 -5.92 9.51 -8.23
C GLY A 67 -5.97 10.93 -7.71
N ILE A 68 -5.06 11.22 -6.79
CA ILE A 68 -4.89 12.53 -6.16
C ILE A 68 -3.66 13.20 -6.77
N LEU A 69 -3.83 14.41 -7.30
CA LEU A 69 -2.73 15.32 -7.60
C LEU A 69 -2.63 16.34 -6.47
N LEU A 70 -1.54 16.32 -5.72
CA LEU A 70 -1.38 17.11 -4.50
C LEU A 70 -0.20 18.09 -4.60
N PRO A 71 -0.43 19.41 -4.61
CA PRO A 71 0.63 20.39 -4.36
C PRO A 71 1.09 20.31 -2.89
N LEU A 72 2.11 19.49 -2.61
CA LEU A 72 2.62 19.23 -1.28
C LEU A 72 3.63 20.32 -0.87
N TYR A 73 3.11 21.53 -0.68
CA TYR A 73 3.92 22.72 -0.33
C TYR A 73 3.96 22.96 1.17
N ILE A 74 3.97 21.86 1.93
CA ILE A 74 4.03 21.86 3.39
C ILE A 74 5.45 21.47 3.77
N TYR A 75 6.12 22.31 4.56
CA TYR A 75 7.44 22.01 5.07
C TYR A 75 7.41 20.76 5.98
N PRO A 76 8.20 19.71 5.70
CA PRO A 76 8.13 18.43 6.40
C PRO A 76 8.88 18.42 7.74
N ALA A 77 8.54 19.30 8.68
CA ALA A 77 9.19 19.31 9.99
C ALA A 77 8.98 17.96 10.72
N GLY A 78 10.07 17.33 11.17
CA GLY A 78 10.04 16.04 11.89
C GLY A 78 10.23 14.83 10.97
N ASN A 79 10.35 13.64 11.56
CA ASN A 79 10.61 12.40 10.82
C ASN A 79 9.90 11.17 11.45
N PRO A 80 8.81 10.65 10.85
CA PRO A 80 8.08 11.26 9.75
C PRO A 80 7.26 12.47 10.22
N ASN A 81 7.13 13.47 9.35
CA ASN A 81 6.14 14.53 9.50
C ASN A 81 4.73 13.91 9.38
N PRO A 82 3.78 14.23 10.27
CA PRO A 82 2.45 13.60 10.27
C PRO A 82 1.64 13.80 8.99
N ASP A 83 1.76 14.95 8.31
CA ASP A 83 1.01 15.22 7.09
C ASP A 83 1.60 14.48 5.89
N TRP A 84 2.93 14.36 5.84
CA TRP A 84 3.61 13.54 4.85
C TRP A 84 3.32 12.04 5.05
N GLN A 85 3.19 11.58 6.30
CA GLN A 85 2.78 10.21 6.61
C GLN A 85 1.36 9.90 6.13
N LYS A 86 0.40 10.82 6.31
CA LYS A 86 -0.98 10.62 5.81
C LYS A 86 -1.02 10.39 4.29
N ILE A 87 -0.15 11.07 3.54
CA ILE A 87 -0.05 10.93 2.09
C ILE A 87 0.51 9.55 1.72
N ALA A 88 1.56 9.11 2.42
CA ALA A 88 2.10 7.76 2.28
C ALA A 88 1.03 6.69 2.58
N ASP A 89 0.25 6.86 3.64
CA ASP A 89 -0.82 5.93 4.02
C ASP A 89 -1.96 5.91 2.99
N THR A 90 -2.28 7.05 2.38
CA THR A 90 -3.29 7.14 1.30
C THR A 90 -2.90 6.26 0.11
N GLN A 91 -1.63 6.32 -0.31
CA GLN A 91 -1.12 5.48 -1.39
C GLN A 91 -1.03 4.01 -0.98
N LYS A 92 -0.43 3.72 0.18
CA LYS A 92 -0.04 2.35 0.55
C LYS A 92 -1.17 1.54 1.16
N ILE A 93 -2.01 2.17 1.99
CA ILE A 93 -3.05 1.49 2.77
C ILE A 93 -4.39 1.58 2.05
N GLN A 94 -4.73 2.76 1.54
CA GLN A 94 -6.02 2.97 0.84
C GLN A 94 -5.96 2.60 -0.64
N ASN A 95 -4.75 2.33 -1.17
CA ASN A 95 -4.52 1.98 -2.57
C ASN A 95 -5.04 3.06 -3.53
N ILE A 96 -5.00 4.34 -3.13
CA ILE A 96 -5.37 5.49 -3.97
C ILE A 96 -4.08 6.08 -4.56
N PRO A 97 -3.91 6.11 -5.89
CA PRO A 97 -2.71 6.67 -6.52
C PRO A 97 -2.55 8.15 -6.15
N VAL A 98 -1.37 8.52 -5.66
CA VAL A 98 -1.02 9.90 -5.35
C VAL A 98 0.18 10.36 -6.18
N VAL A 99 0.02 11.51 -6.81
CA VAL A 99 1.11 12.30 -7.38
C VAL A 99 1.32 13.53 -6.50
N ALA A 100 2.44 13.59 -5.78
CA ALA A 100 2.81 14.71 -4.93
C ALA A 100 3.78 15.65 -5.66
N ILE A 101 3.43 16.94 -5.74
CA ILE A 101 4.30 17.99 -6.27
C ILE A 101 5.11 18.55 -5.10
N VAL A 102 6.41 18.31 -5.09
CA VAL A 102 7.33 18.70 -4.02
C VAL A 102 8.01 20.02 -4.38
N ASN A 103 8.00 20.98 -3.45
CA ASN A 103 8.52 22.33 -3.68
C ASN A 103 9.36 22.83 -2.50
N PRO A 104 10.65 22.46 -2.42
CA PRO A 104 11.51 22.87 -1.32
C PRO A 104 11.70 24.39 -1.19
N HIS A 105 11.83 25.09 -2.33
CA HIS A 105 12.17 26.51 -2.35
C HIS A 105 11.74 27.20 -3.66
N SER A 106 10.45 27.15 -4.01
CA SER A 106 9.94 27.62 -5.32
C SER A 106 10.74 27.03 -6.50
N GLY A 107 11.12 25.76 -6.36
CA GLY A 107 12.20 25.10 -7.07
C GLY A 107 12.90 24.09 -6.14
N PRO A 108 13.93 23.37 -6.63
CA PRO A 108 14.77 22.50 -5.80
C PRO A 108 15.63 23.27 -4.78
N GLY A 109 15.74 24.60 -4.92
CA GLY A 109 16.67 25.44 -4.17
C GLY A 109 18.04 25.50 -4.84
N VAL A 110 19.03 26.04 -4.13
CA VAL A 110 20.42 26.08 -4.63
C VAL A 110 20.97 24.66 -4.66
N CYS A 111 21.43 24.19 -5.83
CA CYS A 111 22.09 22.89 -5.96
C CYS A 111 23.34 22.85 -5.06
N SER A 112 23.21 22.19 -3.91
CA SER A 112 24.29 21.96 -2.95
C SER A 112 24.06 20.62 -2.27
N THR A 113 25.11 20.01 -1.71
CA THR A 113 25.01 18.74 -0.98
C THR A 113 24.03 18.79 0.19
N SER A 114 23.78 19.99 0.74
CA SER A 114 22.85 20.24 1.83
C SER A 114 21.40 20.43 1.41
N ASN A 115 21.10 20.57 0.11
CA ASN A 115 19.75 20.80 -0.39
C ASN A 115 19.16 19.57 -1.14
N PRO A 116 17.83 19.36 -1.06
CA PRO A 116 16.97 19.93 -0.03
C PRO A 116 17.41 19.43 1.36
N ASP A 117 16.94 20.07 2.43
CA ASP A 117 17.39 19.76 3.79
C ASP A 117 17.07 18.31 4.23
N SER A 118 17.55 17.93 5.41
CA SER A 118 17.33 16.59 5.96
C SER A 118 15.85 16.25 6.18
N ASN A 119 15.01 17.24 6.51
CA ASN A 119 13.57 17.05 6.70
C ASN A 119 12.90 16.64 5.38
N TYR A 120 13.21 17.35 4.28
CA TYR A 120 12.75 16.96 2.95
C TYR A 120 13.28 15.58 2.54
N LYS A 121 14.59 15.34 2.67
CA LYS A 121 15.20 14.06 2.30
C LYS A 121 14.55 12.87 3.01
N ASN A 122 14.34 12.99 4.32
CA ASN A 122 13.73 11.93 5.13
C ASN A 122 12.27 11.68 4.74
N ASN A 123 11.46 12.73 4.60
CA ASN A 123 10.03 12.56 4.31
C ASN A 123 9.75 12.21 2.84
N MET A 124 10.59 12.65 1.90
CA MET A 124 10.55 12.14 0.52
C MET A 124 10.85 10.63 0.47
N GLN A 125 11.72 10.12 1.35
CA GLN A 125 11.96 8.69 1.46
C GLN A 125 10.72 7.94 1.98
N VAL A 126 9.97 8.53 2.93
CA VAL A 126 8.69 7.98 3.40
C VAL A 126 7.69 7.84 2.25
N LEU A 127 7.52 8.90 1.44
CA LEU A 127 6.65 8.87 0.26
C LEU A 127 7.11 7.83 -0.77
N ARG A 128 8.42 7.78 -1.05
CA ARG A 128 9.00 6.79 -1.98
C ARG A 128 8.74 5.36 -1.53
N ASN A 129 8.93 5.08 -0.23
CA ASN A 129 8.69 3.76 0.35
C ASN A 129 7.21 3.35 0.31
N ALA A 130 6.30 4.32 0.24
CA ALA A 130 4.87 4.09 0.08
C ALA A 130 4.42 3.92 -1.37
N GLY A 131 5.30 4.19 -2.36
CA GLY A 131 4.97 4.13 -3.78
C GLY A 131 4.29 5.39 -4.31
N VAL A 132 4.36 6.51 -3.59
CA VAL A 132 3.83 7.80 -4.06
C VAL A 132 4.70 8.30 -5.22
N THR A 133 4.05 8.74 -6.30
CA THR A 133 4.77 9.40 -7.40
C THR A 133 5.11 10.82 -6.97
N MET A 134 6.39 11.17 -6.99
CA MET A 134 6.82 12.54 -6.67
C MET A 134 7.30 13.25 -7.94
N VAL A 135 6.88 14.50 -8.09
CA VAL A 135 7.37 15.41 -9.14
C VAL A 135 7.91 16.68 -8.48
N GLY A 136 9.04 17.20 -8.98
CA GLY A 136 9.62 18.45 -8.49
C GLY A 136 8.95 19.66 -9.14
N TYR A 137 8.65 20.69 -8.35
CA TYR A 137 8.20 21.98 -8.87
C TYR A 137 9.38 22.77 -9.45
N VAL A 138 9.22 23.31 -10.67
CA VAL A 138 10.17 24.20 -11.33
C VAL A 138 9.41 25.37 -11.94
N ALA A 139 9.70 26.60 -11.51
CA ALA A 139 9.05 27.79 -12.04
C ALA A 139 9.67 28.23 -13.38
N THR A 140 8.84 28.55 -14.37
CA THR A 140 9.29 29.09 -15.68
C THR A 140 9.17 30.61 -15.77
N GLY A 141 8.49 31.25 -14.81
CA GLY A 141 8.24 32.70 -14.84
C GLY A 141 7.44 33.15 -16.06
N TYR A 142 6.43 32.37 -16.48
CA TYR A 142 5.68 32.62 -17.72
C TYR A 142 6.57 32.69 -18.98
N GLY A 143 7.69 31.95 -18.98
CA GLY A 143 8.67 31.94 -20.07
C GLY A 143 9.77 32.98 -19.94
N SER A 144 9.77 33.82 -18.89
CA SER A 144 10.83 34.82 -18.67
C SER A 144 12.11 34.24 -18.04
N LYS A 145 12.02 33.10 -17.35
CA LYS A 145 13.21 32.44 -16.79
C LYS A 145 14.02 31.80 -17.90
N LEU A 146 15.34 32.06 -17.91
CA LEU A 146 16.25 31.48 -18.89
C LEU A 146 16.12 29.96 -18.94
N SER A 147 16.05 29.38 -20.14
CA SER A 147 15.90 27.94 -20.34
C SER A 147 17.01 27.13 -19.65
N ASN A 148 18.25 27.63 -19.65
CA ASN A 148 19.36 27.01 -18.92
C ASN A 148 19.10 26.96 -17.40
N ASN A 149 18.49 27.98 -16.82
CA ASN A 149 18.16 27.99 -15.39
C ASN A 149 17.03 27.00 -15.08
N VAL A 150 16.01 26.92 -15.96
CA VAL A 150 14.96 25.90 -15.84
C VAL A 150 15.56 24.50 -15.93
N LYS A 151 16.46 24.26 -16.90
CA LYS A 151 17.14 22.98 -17.09
C LYS A 151 18.00 22.60 -15.88
N ASN A 152 18.75 23.55 -15.32
CA ASN A 152 19.57 23.32 -14.12
C ASN A 152 18.73 22.98 -12.87
N GLU A 153 17.45 23.35 -12.83
CA GLU A 153 16.55 22.96 -11.74
C GLU A 153 15.84 21.61 -12.00
N ILE A 154 15.92 21.08 -13.22
CA ILE A 154 15.39 19.77 -13.62
C ILE A 154 16.44 18.67 -13.46
N ASP A 155 17.69 18.96 -13.86
CA ASP A 155 18.83 18.02 -13.85
C ASP A 155 19.31 17.70 -12.41
#